data_AF-A0A1V8M805-F1
#
_entry.id   AF-A0A1V8M805-F1
#
_cell.length_a   1.000
_cell.length_b   1.000
_cell.length_c   1.000
_cell.angle_alpha   90.00
_cell.angle_beta   90.00
_cell.angle_gamma   90.00
#
_symmetry.space_group_name_H-M   'P 1'
#
loop_
_entity.id
_entity.type
_entity.pdbx_description
1 polymer ?
#
loop_
_entity_poly.entity_id
_entity_poly.type
_entity_poly.pdbx_seq_one_letter_code
_entity_poly.pdbx_strand_id
1 'polypeptide(L)'
;MVVVAMTASAILAMLGLIPFETLIFVSGTVGGAVNSFRRIQIISTAKSETEDAMTKRLVTIQIYLSPFVGGVFAFVLYLIFMAGFVQGSLFPIFASGEEGFTTFSDFAKLSIPDENVDVAKAIVWSFIAGFSEGLVPNFISKIAKEADQNNQSDN
;
A
#
# COMPACT_ATOMS: atom_id res chain seq x y z
N MET A 1 -3.38 19.36 0.12
CA MET A 1 -2.67 19.03 1.38
C MET A 1 -1.92 17.70 1.31
N VAL A 2 -2.56 16.57 1.00
CA VAL A 2 -1.90 15.25 0.98
C VAL A 2 -0.74 15.17 -0.03
N VAL A 3 -0.96 15.61 -1.27
CA VAL A 3 0.09 15.65 -2.31
C VAL A 3 1.26 16.56 -1.89
N VAL A 4 0.96 17.68 -1.22
CA VAL A 4 1.98 18.63 -0.73
C VAL A 4 2.80 18.03 0.42
N ALA A 5 2.16 17.25 1.31
CA ALA A 5 2.85 16.55 2.39
C ALA A 5 3.72 15.38 1.86
N MET A 6 3.26 14.69 0.81
CA MET A 6 4.03 13.66 0.12
C MET A 6 5.24 14.24 -0.61
N THR A 7 5.08 15.36 -1.33
CA THR A 7 6.20 16.02 -2.01
C THR A 7 7.19 16.62 -1.02
N ALA A 8 6.72 17.19 0.10
CA ALA A 8 7.58 17.69 1.16
C ALA A 8 8.40 16.55 1.81
N SER A 9 7.80 15.39 2.05
CA SER A 9 8.52 14.20 2.50
C SER A 9 9.53 13.72 1.46
N ALA A 10 9.19 13.66 0.17
CA ALA A 10 10.14 13.27 -0.87
C ALA A 10 11.37 14.21 -0.95
N ILE A 11 11.16 15.52 -0.76
CA ILE A 11 12.24 16.53 -0.76
C ILE A 11 13.13 16.39 0.48
N LEU A 12 12.53 16.21 1.66
CA LEU A 12 13.26 15.98 2.90
C LEU A 12 14.07 14.67 2.85
N ALA A 13 13.61 13.66 2.11
CA ALA A 13 14.36 12.42 1.86
C ALA A 13 15.58 12.63 0.97
N MET A 14 15.49 13.49 -0.05
CA MET A 14 16.66 13.87 -0.86
C MET A 14 17.75 14.59 -0.03
N LEU A 15 17.38 15.22 1.09
CA LEU A 15 18.32 15.91 1.99
C LEU A 15 18.96 14.97 3.03
N GLY A 16 18.71 13.65 2.97
CA GLY A 16 19.29 12.68 3.90
C GLY A 16 18.77 12.77 5.34
N LEU A 17 17.69 13.52 5.55
CA LEU A 17 17.09 13.78 6.86
C LEU A 17 15.97 12.80 7.22
N ILE A 18 15.62 11.87 6.32
CA ILE A 18 14.43 11.06 6.47
C ILE A 18 14.73 9.59 6.78
N PRO A 19 14.03 9.02 7.79
CA PRO A 19 14.03 7.59 8.08
C PRO A 19 13.56 6.73 6.90
N PHE A 20 14.17 5.57 6.72
CA PHE A 20 13.89 4.63 5.63
C PHE A 20 12.41 4.25 5.50
N GLU A 21 11.70 4.19 6.62
CA GLU A 21 10.26 3.92 6.74
C GLU A 21 9.39 4.88 5.93
N THR A 22 9.88 6.09 5.67
CA THR A 22 9.15 7.05 4.84
C THR A 22 9.14 6.61 3.38
N LEU A 23 10.20 5.96 2.89
CA LEU A 23 10.19 5.37 1.54
C LEU A 23 9.18 4.23 1.45
N ILE A 24 9.07 3.41 2.49
CA ILE A 24 8.05 2.35 2.63
C ILE A 24 6.65 2.98 2.57
N PHE A 25 6.39 4.00 3.39
CA PHE A 25 5.10 4.68 3.44
C PHE A 25 4.74 5.36 2.11
N VAL A 26 5.68 6.08 1.50
CA VAL A 26 5.48 6.75 0.20
C VAL A 26 5.21 5.71 -0.89
N SER A 27 5.96 4.62 -0.94
CA SER A 27 5.77 3.55 -1.93
C SER A 27 4.38 2.92 -1.80
N GLY A 28 3.93 2.64 -0.57
CA GLY A 28 2.56 2.19 -0.30
C GLY A 28 1.51 3.20 -0.71
N THR A 29 1.73 4.48 -0.44
CA THR A 29 0.79 5.54 -0.81
C THR A 29 0.68 5.67 -2.34
N VAL A 30 1.80 5.53 -3.06
CA VAL A 30 1.81 5.49 -4.52
C VAL A 30 1.03 4.28 -5.04
N GLY A 31 1.22 3.10 -4.46
CA GLY A 31 0.42 1.91 -4.79
C GLY A 31 -1.08 2.13 -4.59
N GLY A 32 -1.47 2.71 -3.46
CA GLY A 32 -2.86 3.06 -3.15
C GLY A 32 -3.46 4.09 -4.11
N ALA A 33 -2.67 5.09 -4.52
CA ALA A 33 -3.07 6.08 -5.52
C ALA A 33 -3.28 5.46 -6.91
N VAL A 34 -2.36 4.59 -7.36
CA VAL A 34 -2.51 3.87 -8.65
C VAL A 34 -3.77 3.00 -8.63
N ASN A 35 -4.01 2.30 -7.52
CA ASN A 35 -5.22 1.50 -7.34
C ASN A 35 -6.50 2.37 -7.33
N SER A 36 -6.48 3.55 -6.69
CA SER A 36 -7.57 4.53 -6.74
C SER A 36 -7.87 4.99 -8.17
N PHE A 37 -6.84 5.35 -8.95
CA PHE A 37 -7.02 5.73 -10.35
C PHE A 37 -7.63 4.62 -11.20
N ARG A 38 -7.17 3.37 -11.01
CA ARG A 38 -7.76 2.20 -11.68
C ARG A 38 -9.24 2.02 -11.32
N ARG A 39 -9.62 2.18 -10.04
CA ARG A 39 -11.02 2.07 -9.60
C ARG A 39 -11.90 3.14 -10.25
N ILE A 40 -11.43 4.38 -10.33
CA ILE A 40 -12.16 5.48 -10.99
C ILE A 40 -12.40 5.16 -12.47
N GLN A 41 -11.38 4.67 -13.19
CA GLN A 41 -11.54 4.29 -14.60
C GLN A 41 -12.61 3.20 -14.80
N ILE A 42 -12.62 2.18 -13.94
CA ILE A 42 -13.63 1.11 -13.99
C ILE A 42 -15.04 1.66 -13.70
N ILE A 43 -15.20 2.53 -12.70
CA ILE A 43 -16.50 3.10 -12.31
C ILE A 43 -17.01 4.11 -13.34
N SER A 44 -16.13 4.97 -13.87
CA SER A 44 -16.47 5.97 -14.90
C SER A 44 -16.93 5.34 -16.21
N THR A 45 -16.47 4.12 -16.51
CA THR A 45 -16.96 3.34 -17.66
C THR A 45 -18.32 2.69 -17.38
N ALA A 46 -18.72 2.57 -16.11
CA ALA A 46 -19.88 1.78 -15.67
C ALA A 46 -21.16 2.60 -15.35
N LYS A 47 -21.11 3.92 -15.20
CA LYS A 47 -22.31 4.74 -14.91
C LYS A 47 -22.23 6.16 -15.46
N SER A 48 -22.96 6.41 -16.54
CA SER A 48 -23.70 7.65 -16.72
C SER A 48 -25.03 7.54 -15.96
N GLU A 49 -25.51 8.66 -15.43
CA GLU A 49 -26.86 8.87 -14.86
C GLU A 49 -27.01 8.69 -13.34
N THR A 50 -27.46 9.77 -12.70
CA THR A 50 -27.77 10.01 -11.27
C THR A 50 -26.60 10.43 -10.36
N GLU A 51 -26.01 11.59 -10.65
CA GLU A 51 -25.04 12.26 -9.76
C GLU A 51 -25.73 13.10 -8.67
N ASP A 52 -26.02 12.49 -7.52
CA ASP A 52 -26.36 13.21 -6.29
C ASP A 52 -25.09 13.85 -5.66
N ALA A 53 -25.22 15.06 -5.11
CA ALA A 53 -24.11 15.82 -4.53
C ALA A 53 -23.47 15.10 -3.32
N MET A 54 -24.25 14.30 -2.59
CA MET A 54 -23.75 13.48 -1.48
C MET A 54 -22.85 12.35 -1.98
N THR A 55 -23.21 11.72 -3.09
CA THR A 55 -22.41 10.65 -3.73
C THR A 55 -21.06 11.18 -4.21
N LYS A 56 -21.03 12.37 -4.83
CA LYS A 56 -19.78 13.05 -5.24
C LYS A 56 -18.83 13.32 -4.08
N ARG A 57 -19.37 13.74 -2.93
CA ARG A 57 -18.57 14.04 -1.72
C ARG A 57 -17.95 12.78 -1.12
N LEU A 58 -18.71 11.69 -1.05
CA LEU A 58 -18.21 10.40 -0.56
C LEU A 58 -17.14 9.82 -1.48
N VAL A 59 -17.35 9.87 -2.80
CA VAL A 59 -16.36 9.45 -3.79
C VAL A 59 -15.08 10.28 -3.66
N THR A 60 -15.19 11.60 -3.50
CA THR A 60 -14.02 12.48 -3.32
C THR A 60 -13.23 12.13 -2.05
N ILE A 61 -13.90 11.93 -0.92
CA ILE A 61 -13.23 11.52 0.34
C ILE A 61 -12.51 10.18 0.14
N GLN A 62 -13.16 9.23 -0.51
CA GLN A 62 -12.60 7.90 -0.76
C GLN A 62 -11.34 7.93 -1.65
N ILE A 63 -11.30 8.84 -2.64
CA ILE A 63 -10.13 9.04 -3.53
C ILE A 63 -8.90 9.53 -2.75
N TYR A 64 -9.08 10.37 -1.74
CA TYR A 64 -7.97 10.88 -0.93
C TYR A 64 -7.61 9.96 0.24
N LEU A 65 -8.57 9.20 0.76
CA LEU A 65 -8.36 8.31 1.89
C LEU A 65 -7.64 7.01 1.49
N SER A 66 -7.94 6.47 0.29
CA SER A 66 -7.36 5.22 -0.20
C SER A 66 -5.81 5.25 -0.33
N PRO A 67 -5.18 6.30 -0.90
CA PRO A 67 -3.71 6.40 -0.91
C PRO A 67 -3.10 6.33 0.50
N PHE A 68 -3.68 7.05 1.47
CA PHE A 68 -3.16 7.05 2.84
C PHE A 68 -3.27 5.67 3.50
N VAL A 69 -4.39 4.98 3.31
CA VAL A 69 -4.57 3.59 3.76
C VAL A 69 -3.53 2.66 3.13
N GLY A 70 -3.18 2.89 1.85
CA GLY A 70 -2.11 2.14 1.19
C GLY A 70 -0.73 2.32 1.84
N GLY A 71 -0.40 3.53 2.30
CA GLY A 71 0.82 3.78 3.08
C GLY A 71 0.82 3.06 4.43
N VAL A 72 -0.32 3.03 5.12
CA VAL A 72 -0.48 2.29 6.39
C VAL A 72 -0.31 0.78 6.17
N PHE A 73 -0.89 0.22 5.12
CA PHE A 73 -0.73 -1.20 4.80
C PHE A 73 0.71 -1.58 4.44
N ALA A 74 1.44 -0.71 3.74
CA ALA A 74 2.86 -0.91 3.51
C ALA A 74 3.65 -0.97 4.82
N PHE A 75 3.35 -0.07 5.77
CA PHE A 75 4.02 -0.06 7.07
C PHE A 75 3.72 -1.32 7.90
N VAL A 76 2.46 -1.78 7.90
CA VAL A 76 2.09 -3.05 8.55
C VAL A 76 2.81 -4.23 7.90
N LEU A 77 2.85 -4.30 6.57
CA LEU A 77 3.55 -5.37 5.86
C LEU A 77 5.06 -5.36 6.15
N TYR A 78 5.65 -4.18 6.26
CA TYR A 78 7.05 -4.01 6.62
C TYR A 78 7.37 -4.60 8.00
N LEU A 79 6.50 -4.34 9.00
CA LEU A 79 6.62 -4.93 10.33
C LEU A 79 6.45 -6.45 10.32
N ILE A 80 5.59 -6.99 9.44
CA ILE A 80 5.43 -8.45 9.26
C ILE A 80 6.73 -9.09 8.77
N PHE A 81 7.43 -8.45 7.82
CA PHE A 81 8.73 -8.95 7.36
C PHE A 81 9.80 -8.85 8.44
N MET A 82 9.87 -7.71 9.13
CA MET A 82 10.83 -7.49 10.22
C MET A 82 10.61 -8.47 11.39
N ALA A 83 9.36 -8.79 11.71
CA ALA A 83 9.00 -9.79 12.71
C ALA A 83 9.33 -11.24 12.29
N GLY A 84 9.75 -11.45 11.03
CA GLY A 84 10.09 -12.77 10.50
C GLY A 84 8.88 -13.69 10.30
N PHE A 85 7.65 -13.16 10.25
CA PHE A 85 6.44 -13.96 10.01
C PHE A 85 6.39 -14.55 8.60
N VAL A 86 7.03 -13.90 7.64
CA VAL A 86 7.11 -14.34 6.24
C VAL A 86 8.57 -14.29 5.81
N GLN A 87 9.11 -15.41 5.35
CA GLN A 87 10.52 -15.58 5.01
C GLN A 87 10.69 -16.30 3.66
N GLY A 88 11.81 -16.06 2.97
CA GLY A 88 12.12 -16.65 1.67
C GLY A 88 12.87 -15.69 0.75
N SER A 89 13.32 -16.17 -0.40
CA SER A 89 14.19 -15.39 -1.31
C SER A 89 13.52 -14.14 -1.90
N LEU A 90 12.19 -14.11 -1.98
CA LEU A 90 11.39 -12.99 -2.49
C LEU A 90 11.07 -11.93 -1.44
N PHE A 91 11.37 -12.19 -0.16
CA PHE A 91 11.06 -11.30 0.94
C PHE A 91 12.32 -10.57 1.42
N PRO A 92 12.17 -9.34 1.97
CA PRO A 92 13.30 -8.61 2.52
C PRO A 92 13.82 -9.30 3.79
N ILE A 93 15.14 -9.43 3.88
CA ILE A 93 15.84 -9.90 5.07
C ILE A 93 16.30 -8.69 5.88
N PHE A 94 16.18 -8.79 7.20
CA PHE A 94 16.60 -7.76 8.14
C PHE A 94 17.77 -8.26 8.97
N ALA A 95 18.78 -7.41 9.13
CA ALA A 95 19.85 -7.67 10.08
C ALA A 95 19.23 -7.74 11.48
N SER A 96 19.33 -8.90 12.12
CA SER A 96 18.85 -9.09 13.48
C SER A 96 19.85 -8.44 14.43
N GLY A 97 19.64 -7.16 14.75
CA GLY A 97 20.36 -6.53 15.85
C GLY A 97 19.90 -7.16 17.18
N GLU A 98 20.83 -7.50 18.07
CA GLU A 98 20.50 -7.91 19.45
C GLU A 98 19.96 -6.74 20.29
N GLU A 99 20.07 -5.51 19.78
CA GLU A 99 19.61 -4.30 20.44
C GLU A 99 18.13 -4.04 20.14
N GLY A 100 17.31 -4.04 21.19
CA GLY A 100 15.92 -3.63 21.10
C GLY A 100 15.76 -2.13 20.86
N PHE A 101 14.67 -1.72 20.21
CA PHE A 101 14.37 -0.30 19.99
C PHE A 101 13.82 0.33 21.28
N THR A 102 14.55 1.28 21.88
CA THR A 102 14.07 2.01 23.07
C THR A 102 13.39 3.33 22.72
N THR A 103 13.77 3.91 21.58
CA THR A 103 13.17 5.14 21.05
C THR A 103 12.73 4.96 19.59
N PHE A 104 11.85 5.85 19.14
CA PHE A 104 11.46 5.91 17.73
C PHE A 104 12.65 6.26 16.81
N SER A 105 13.63 7.02 17.31
CA SER A 105 14.86 7.27 16.54
C SER A 105 15.72 6.03 16.39
N ASP A 106 15.73 5.12 17.37
CA ASP A 106 16.48 3.87 17.30
C ASP A 106 15.81 2.95 16.29
N PHE A 107 14.48 2.86 16.34
CA PHE A 107 13.69 2.17 15.32
C PHE A 107 14.06 2.68 13.93
N ALA A 108 13.95 3.99 13.66
CA ALA A 108 14.29 4.59 12.37
C ALA A 108 15.71 4.28 11.82
N LYS A 109 16.68 4.02 12.71
CA LYS A 109 18.08 3.77 12.34
C LYS A 109 18.41 2.30 12.17
N LEU A 110 17.83 1.46 13.02
CA LEU A 110 18.16 0.05 13.14
C LEU A 110 17.17 -0.86 12.40
N SER A 111 16.04 -0.32 11.94
CA SER A 111 15.01 -1.03 11.20
C SER A 111 15.34 -1.28 9.74
N ILE A 112 16.55 -1.01 9.26
CA ILE A 112 16.90 -1.04 7.84
C ILE A 112 17.16 -2.50 7.39
N PRO A 113 16.70 -2.92 6.19
CA PRO A 113 17.03 -4.24 5.64
C PRO A 113 18.53 -4.47 5.48
N ASP A 114 18.95 -5.73 5.49
CA ASP A 114 20.38 -6.13 5.57
C ASP A 114 21.17 -5.71 4.33
N GLU A 115 20.67 -6.05 3.14
CA GLU A 115 21.30 -5.68 1.88
C GLU A 115 20.45 -4.71 1.04
N ASN A 116 21.10 -4.02 0.09
CA ASN A 116 20.41 -3.16 -0.88
C ASN A 116 19.34 -3.92 -1.69
N VAL A 117 19.53 -5.23 -1.91
CA VAL A 117 18.52 -6.06 -2.59
C VAL A 117 17.27 -6.22 -1.72
N ASP A 118 17.43 -6.33 -0.40
CA ASP A 118 16.31 -6.43 0.54
C ASP A 118 15.57 -5.10 0.68
N VAL A 119 16.30 -3.98 0.61
CA VAL A 119 15.69 -2.66 0.46
C VAL A 119 14.78 -2.59 -0.78
N ALA A 120 15.27 -3.06 -1.93
CA ALA A 120 14.47 -3.08 -3.16
C ALA A 120 13.22 -3.96 -3.02
N LYS A 121 13.35 -5.16 -2.42
CA LYS A 121 12.22 -6.05 -2.13
C LYS A 121 11.19 -5.37 -1.23
N ALA A 122 11.62 -4.70 -0.16
CA ALA A 122 10.75 -4.01 0.78
C ALA A 122 9.93 -2.88 0.10
N ILE A 123 10.57 -2.10 -0.77
CA ILE A 123 9.91 -1.05 -1.56
C ILE A 123 8.87 -1.63 -2.51
N VAL A 124 9.20 -2.70 -3.24
CA VAL A 124 8.26 -3.38 -4.16
C VAL A 124 7.06 -3.92 -3.39
N TRP A 125 7.29 -4.60 -2.28
CA TRP A 125 6.19 -5.14 -1.47
C TRP A 125 5.34 -4.05 -0.82
N SER A 126 5.94 -2.92 -0.46
CA SER A 126 5.21 -1.75 0.05
C SER A 126 4.25 -1.19 -1.00
N PHE A 127 4.73 -1.03 -2.24
CA PHE A 127 3.88 -0.64 -3.36
C PHE A 127 2.74 -1.66 -3.57
N ILE A 128 3.04 -2.95 -3.57
CA ILE A 128 2.03 -4.02 -3.74
C ILE A 128 1.00 -3.98 -2.61
N ALA A 129 1.41 -3.79 -1.36
CA ALA A 129 0.51 -3.68 -0.22
C ALA A 129 -0.50 -2.53 -0.41
N GLY A 130 0.00 -1.36 -0.80
CA GLY A 130 -0.85 -0.21 -1.08
C GLY A 130 -1.76 -0.42 -2.28
N PHE A 131 -1.26 -1.05 -3.34
CA PHE A 131 -2.05 -1.39 -4.52
C PHE A 131 -3.15 -2.42 -4.21
N SER A 132 -2.93 -3.30 -3.22
CA SER A 132 -3.82 -4.43 -2.90
C SER A 132 -5.09 -4.06 -2.15
N GLU A 133 -5.24 -2.82 -1.68
CA GLU A 133 -6.47 -2.30 -1.03
C GLU A 133 -7.73 -2.47 -1.92
N GLY A 134 -7.55 -2.72 -3.23
CA GLY A 134 -8.63 -3.07 -4.15
C GLY A 134 -8.57 -4.47 -4.73
N LEU A 135 -7.48 -5.21 -4.54
CA LEU A 135 -7.33 -6.54 -5.13
C LEU A 135 -8.14 -7.58 -4.38
N VAL A 136 -8.15 -7.56 -3.04
CA VAL A 136 -8.82 -8.61 -2.25
C VAL A 136 -10.35 -8.63 -2.50
N PRO A 137 -11.10 -7.52 -2.36
CA PRO A 137 -12.55 -7.55 -2.58
C PRO A 137 -12.93 -7.87 -4.03
N ASN A 138 -12.16 -7.35 -5.00
CA ASN A 138 -12.40 -7.61 -6.42
C ASN A 138 -12.09 -9.06 -6.80
N PHE A 139 -11.06 -9.67 -6.21
CA PHE A 139 -10.71 -11.07 -6.43
C PHE A 139 -11.80 -12.00 -5.88
N ILE A 140 -12.28 -11.74 -4.67
CA ILE A 140 -13.40 -12.47 -4.06
C ILE A 140 -14.69 -12.30 -4.87
N SER A 141 -15.02 -11.07 -5.29
CA SER A 141 -16.21 -10.80 -6.11
C SER A 141 -16.16 -11.49 -7.46
N LYS A 142 -14.96 -11.57 -8.07
CA LYS A 142 -14.74 -12.26 -9.34
C LYS A 142 -14.93 -13.78 -9.19
N ILE A 143 -14.34 -14.39 -8.15
CA ILE A 143 -14.52 -15.81 -7.85
C ILE A 143 -15.98 -16.14 -7.56
N ALA A 144 -16.67 -15.33 -6.75
CA ALA A 144 -18.09 -15.51 -6.46
C ALA A 144 -18.94 -15.50 -7.74
N LYS A 145 -18.67 -14.54 -8.64
CA LYS A 145 -19.37 -14.44 -9.93
C LYS A 145 -19.08 -15.61 -10.87
N GLU A 146 -17.84 -16.09 -10.94
CA GLU A 146 -17.47 -17.27 -11.74
C GLU A 146 -18.12 -18.55 -11.18
N ALA A 147 -18.22 -18.68 -9.86
CA ALA A 147 -18.91 -19.79 -9.21
C ALA A 147 -20.43 -19.78 -9.49
N ASP A 148 -21.07 -18.61 -9.47
CA ASP A 148 -22.49 -18.46 -9.80
C ASP A 148 -22.78 -18.78 -11.28
N GLN A 149 -21.88 -18.41 -12.18
CA GLN A 149 -22.01 -18.71 -13.62
C GLN A 149 -21.88 -20.21 -13.90
N ASN A 150 -20.95 -20.91 -13.25
CA ASN A 150 -20.79 -22.35 -13.41
C ASN A 150 -22.00 -23.14 -12.89
N ASN A 151 -22.66 -22.69 -11.80
CA ASN A 151 -23.87 -23.33 -11.28
C ASN A 151 -25.11 -23.14 -12.17
N GLN A 152 -25.12 -22.17 -13.08
CA GLN A 152 -26.21 -21.96 -14.04
C GLN A 152 -26.05 -22.75 -15.34
N SER A 153 -24.83 -23.19 -15.68
CA SER A 153 -24.56 -24.02 -16.87
C SER A 153 -24.80 -25.52 -16.65
N ASP A 154 -24.94 -25.96 -15.39
CA ASP A 154 -25.18 -27.36 -15.01
C ASP A 154 -26.67 -27.67 -14.71
N ASN A 155 -27.59 -26.73 -14.94
CA ASN A 155 -29.06 -26.91 -14.92
C ASN A 155 -29.66 -26.64 -16.31
#